data_AF-A0A7X0RDE8-F1
#
_entry.id   AF-A0A7X0RDE8-F1
#
_cell.length_a   1.000
_cell.length_b   1.000
_cell.length_c   1.000
_cell.angle_alpha   90.00
_cell.angle_beta   90.00
_cell.angle_gamma   90.00
#
_symmetry.space_group_name_H-M   'P 1'
#
loop_
_entity.id
_entity.type
_entity.pdbx_description
1 polymer ?
#
loop_
_entity_poly.entity_id
_entity_poly.type
_entity_poly.pdbx_seq_one_letter_code
_entity_poly.pdbx_strand_id
1 'polypeptide(L)'
;MEAKAVRIEDSKWAPLFTAVVQPNRFTATVEQAKQLETTVKTLEDFLSQVSDESLRDALNSLEAQWTLAGHRRRFGPNHMVLMAKGPSVNGLRTVVTVFNDGTVMVPFGSYAGQNSGIAVEALTTDSFRTGANELFDFGGAEKQARTSAGWLTPESVDALMKFAQDVSMAYQQALDVAN
;
A
#
# COMPACT_ATOMS: atom_id res chain seq x y z
N MET A 1 -19.67 28.83 27.35
CA MET A 1 -20.88 29.10 26.56
C MET A 1 -20.71 30.51 26.01
N GLU A 2 -20.32 30.66 24.75
CA GLU A 2 -20.20 31.96 24.11
C GLU A 2 -21.17 31.99 22.92
N ALA A 3 -22.10 32.93 22.94
CA ALA A 3 -23.05 33.15 21.86
C ALA A 3 -22.59 34.39 21.09
N LYS A 4 -22.23 34.23 19.81
CA LYS A 4 -22.20 35.32 18.84
C LYS A 4 -23.40 35.17 17.91
N ALA A 5 -24.26 36.18 17.88
CA ALA A 5 -25.34 36.30 16.91
C ALA A 5 -24.91 37.22 15.77
N VAL A 6 -25.15 36.81 14.52
CA VAL A 6 -25.05 37.68 13.34
C VAL A 6 -26.43 37.72 12.70
N ARG A 7 -26.91 38.93 12.37
CA ARG A 7 -28.21 39.17 11.73
C ARG A 7 -27.99 39.44 10.24
N ILE A 8 -28.80 38.81 9.40
CA ILE A 8 -28.98 39.21 8.00
C ILE A 8 -30.40 39.79 7.88
N GLU A 9 -30.46 41.11 7.78
CA GLU A 9 -31.63 41.93 7.42
C GLU A 9 -32.95 41.56 8.14
N ASP A 10 -34.01 41.18 7.43
CA ASP A 10 -35.39 41.09 7.93
C ASP A 10 -35.95 39.66 8.13
N SER A 11 -35.07 38.65 8.23
CA SER A 11 -35.49 37.28 8.51
C SER A 11 -35.95 37.10 9.97
N LYS A 12 -37.00 36.30 10.19
CA LYS A 12 -37.34 35.77 11.52
C LYS A 12 -36.17 34.94 12.06
N TRP A 13 -35.91 35.05 13.36
CA TRP A 13 -34.88 34.28 14.06
C TRP A 13 -35.06 32.78 13.81
N ALA A 14 -34.06 32.13 13.21
CA ALA A 14 -33.99 30.68 13.10
C ALA A 14 -32.92 30.16 14.08
N PRO A 15 -33.23 29.22 14.97
CA PRO A 15 -32.23 28.58 15.80
C PRO A 15 -31.34 27.69 14.93
N LEU A 16 -30.05 28.02 14.86
CA LEU A 16 -29.01 27.15 14.29
C LEU A 16 -28.60 26.12 15.34
N PHE A 17 -29.06 24.88 15.17
CA PHE A 17 -28.57 23.76 15.96
C PHE A 17 -27.26 23.26 15.35
N THR A 18 -26.12 23.64 15.92
CA THR A 18 -24.86 22.93 15.68
C THR A 18 -24.90 21.65 16.50
N ALA A 19 -25.15 20.52 15.84
CA ALA A 19 -24.98 19.22 16.45
C ALA A 19 -23.48 18.99 16.72
N VAL A 20 -23.03 19.32 17.92
CA VAL A 20 -21.72 18.89 18.42
C VAL A 20 -21.83 17.40 18.69
N VAL A 21 -21.43 16.57 17.72
CA VAL A 21 -21.32 15.12 17.90
C VAL A 21 -20.19 14.88 18.90
N GLN A 22 -20.56 14.60 20.15
CA GLN A 22 -19.62 14.15 21.17
C GLN A 22 -18.95 12.85 20.67
N PRO A 23 -17.63 12.68 20.79
CA PRO A 23 -16.96 11.49 20.28
C PRO A 23 -17.55 10.26 20.97
N ASN A 24 -18.20 9.42 20.16
CA ASN A 24 -18.88 8.23 20.61
C ASN A 24 -17.83 7.26 21.19
N ARG A 25 -18.07 6.67 22.36
CA ARG A 25 -17.11 5.73 22.98
C ARG A 25 -16.66 4.63 22.02
N PHE A 26 -17.52 4.23 21.09
CA PHE A 26 -17.20 3.28 20.02
C PHE A 26 -16.05 3.72 19.11
N THR A 27 -16.01 4.97 18.64
CA THR A 27 -14.90 5.46 17.79
C THR A 27 -13.59 5.54 18.57
N ALA A 28 -13.64 5.91 19.85
CA ALA A 28 -12.45 5.89 20.71
C ALA A 28 -11.93 4.47 20.96
N THR A 29 -12.81 3.49 21.16
CA THR A 29 -12.42 2.08 21.34
C THR A 29 -11.89 1.46 20.04
N VAL A 30 -12.45 1.81 18.88
CA VAL A 30 -11.93 1.35 17.57
C VAL A 30 -10.56 1.94 17.27
N GLU A 31 -10.34 3.23 17.56
CA GLU A 31 -9.02 3.85 17.38
C GLU A 31 -8.00 3.35 18.42
N GLN A 32 -8.40 3.07 19.66
CA GLN A 32 -7.54 2.42 20.65
C GLN A 32 -7.22 0.97 20.30
N ALA A 33 -8.17 0.23 19.71
CA ALA A 33 -7.93 -1.12 19.21
C ALA A 33 -6.93 -1.13 18.03
N LYS A 34 -7.00 -0.13 17.13
CA LYS A 34 -5.97 0.08 16.09
C LYS A 34 -4.60 0.44 16.66
N GLN A 35 -4.54 1.11 17.82
CA GLN A 35 -3.28 1.44 18.49
C GLN A 35 -2.70 0.26 19.29
N LEU A 36 -3.52 -0.73 19.64
CA LEU A 36 -3.12 -1.95 20.37
C LEU A 36 -2.71 -3.10 19.46
N GLU A 37 -3.00 -3.03 18.15
CA GLU A 37 -2.32 -3.88 17.16
C GLU A 37 -0.82 -3.56 17.22
N THR A 38 -0.02 -4.58 17.55
CA THR A 38 1.44 -4.52 17.62
C THR A 38 1.97 -3.73 16.44
N THR A 39 2.42 -2.50 16.71
CA THR A 39 2.80 -1.59 15.62
C THR A 39 4.14 -2.06 15.10
N VAL A 40 4.11 -2.87 14.04
CA VAL A 40 5.30 -3.27 13.29
C VAL A 40 5.92 -2.01 12.72
N LYS A 41 7.09 -1.63 13.24
CA LYS A 41 7.80 -0.40 12.81
C LYS A 41 9.10 -0.74 12.10
N THR A 42 9.68 -1.88 12.44
CA THR A 42 10.98 -2.31 11.93
C THR A 42 10.88 -3.62 11.16
N LEU A 43 11.91 -3.93 10.38
CA LEU A 43 12.05 -5.23 9.74
C LEU A 43 12.13 -6.35 10.79
N GLU A 44 12.85 -6.11 11.90
CA GLU A 44 12.98 -7.09 12.97
C GLU A 44 11.62 -7.43 13.60
N ASP A 45 10.78 -6.42 13.87
CA ASP A 45 9.40 -6.64 14.36
C ASP A 45 8.60 -7.51 13.38
N PHE A 46 8.74 -7.25 12.09
CA PHE A 46 8.03 -8.00 11.05
C PHE A 46 8.50 -9.46 10.97
N LEU A 47 9.82 -9.66 10.94
CA LEU A 47 10.44 -10.99 10.86
C LEU A 47 10.21 -11.84 12.11
N SER A 48 10.03 -11.20 13.27
CA SER A 48 9.69 -11.90 14.52
C SER A 48 8.36 -12.67 14.44
N GLN A 49 7.49 -12.30 13.50
CA GLN A 49 6.20 -12.97 13.26
C GLN A 49 6.31 -14.16 12.31
N VAL A 50 7.44 -14.32 11.63
CA VAL A 50 7.66 -15.35 10.62
C VAL A 50 8.26 -16.58 11.32
N SER A 51 7.56 -17.71 11.28
CA SER A 51 8.05 -18.94 11.92
C SER A 51 9.03 -19.72 11.04
N ASP A 52 8.89 -19.62 9.73
CA ASP A 52 9.73 -20.29 8.74
C ASP A 52 11.05 -19.51 8.52
N GLU A 53 12.18 -20.16 8.75
CA GLU A 53 13.52 -19.57 8.60
C GLU A 53 13.86 -19.26 7.13
N SER A 54 13.46 -20.12 6.20
CA SER A 54 13.71 -19.90 4.77
C SER A 54 12.95 -18.68 4.26
N LEU A 55 11.71 -18.50 4.72
CA LEU A 55 10.91 -17.31 4.41
C LEU A 55 11.53 -16.05 5.05
N ARG A 56 12.06 -16.13 6.28
CA ARG A 56 12.78 -15.00 6.89
C ARG A 56 13.99 -14.58 6.05
N ASP A 57 14.76 -15.54 5.57
CA ASP A 57 15.93 -15.26 4.72
C ASP A 57 15.52 -14.63 3.38
N ALA A 58 14.45 -15.14 2.77
CA ALA A 58 13.89 -14.56 1.55
C ALA A 58 13.42 -13.11 1.76
N LEU A 59 12.72 -12.84 2.87
CA LEU A 59 12.25 -11.50 3.23
C LEU A 59 13.41 -10.53 3.54
N ASN A 60 14.43 -10.99 4.26
CA ASN A 60 15.65 -10.23 4.53
C ASN A 60 16.37 -9.87 3.22
N SER A 61 16.56 -10.85 2.33
CA SER A 61 17.20 -10.64 1.03
C SER A 61 16.41 -9.64 0.19
N LEU A 62 15.09 -9.83 0.08
CA LEU A 62 14.20 -8.93 -0.64
C LEU A 62 14.28 -7.50 -0.11
N GLU A 63 14.20 -7.31 1.21
CA GLU A 63 14.25 -5.99 1.83
C GLU A 63 15.61 -5.32 1.62
N ALA A 64 16.70 -6.06 1.83
CA ALA A 64 18.05 -5.54 1.67
C ALA A 64 18.30 -5.09 0.22
N GLN A 65 17.93 -5.90 -0.76
CA GLN A 65 18.06 -5.56 -2.18
C GLN A 65 17.20 -4.33 -2.55
N TRP A 66 15.96 -4.28 -2.06
CA TRP A 66 15.05 -3.16 -2.34
C TRP A 66 15.56 -1.83 -1.76
N THR A 67 16.07 -1.86 -0.53
CA THR A 67 16.63 -0.69 0.13
C THR A 67 17.97 -0.27 -0.48
N LEU A 68 18.81 -1.23 -0.88
CA LEU A 68 20.05 -0.96 -1.60
C LEU A 68 19.80 -0.26 -2.94
N ALA A 69 18.70 -0.59 -3.62
CA ALA A 69 18.24 0.09 -4.83
C ALA A 69 17.69 1.52 -4.57
N GLY A 70 17.71 2.01 -3.32
CA GLY A 70 17.27 3.35 -2.94
C GLY A 70 15.75 3.53 -2.84
N HIS A 71 15.01 2.42 -2.84
CA HIS A 71 13.55 2.44 -2.72
C HIS A 71 13.10 2.42 -1.25
N ARG A 72 11.80 2.61 -1.02
CA ARG A 72 11.22 2.70 0.33
C ARG A 72 10.35 1.49 0.63
N ARG A 73 10.12 1.28 1.92
CA ARG A 73 9.21 0.26 2.45
C ARG A 73 8.36 0.86 3.57
N ARG A 74 7.19 0.28 3.80
CA ARG A 74 6.39 0.52 5.00
C ARG A 74 5.85 -0.79 5.53
N PHE A 75 5.66 -0.88 6.84
CA PHE A 75 5.10 -2.06 7.47
C PHE A 75 3.63 -1.82 7.82
N GLY A 76 2.82 -2.84 7.60
CA GLY A 76 1.51 -3.02 8.22
C GLY A 76 1.57 -4.12 9.28
N PRO A 77 0.42 -4.50 9.88
CA PRO A 77 0.40 -5.45 11.00
C PRO A 77 1.04 -6.80 10.69
N ASN A 78 0.86 -7.29 9.46
CA ASN A 78 1.30 -8.61 9.00
C ASN A 78 1.94 -8.58 7.61
N HIS A 79 2.34 -7.42 7.11
CA HIS A 79 2.87 -7.28 5.76
C HIS A 79 3.86 -6.14 5.62
N MET A 80 4.78 -6.28 4.66
CA MET A 80 5.68 -5.26 4.18
C MET A 80 5.22 -4.77 2.81
N VAL A 81 5.08 -3.46 2.63
CA VAL A 81 4.74 -2.84 1.35
C VAL A 81 6.01 -2.26 0.73
N LEU A 82 6.38 -2.74 -0.45
CA LEU A 82 7.46 -2.15 -1.24
C LEU A 82 6.93 -0.94 -1.99
N MET A 83 7.65 0.17 -1.93
CA MET A 83 7.25 1.45 -2.52
C MET A 83 8.40 2.07 -3.31
N ALA A 84 8.07 2.68 -4.44
CA ALA A 84 9.00 3.43 -5.27
C ALA A 84 8.47 4.84 -5.53
N LYS A 85 9.36 5.74 -5.98
CA LYS A 85 8.93 7.05 -6.47
C LYS A 85 8.03 6.85 -7.68
N GLY A 86 6.96 7.63 -7.77
CA GLY A 86 6.03 7.52 -8.88
C GLY A 86 4.92 8.57 -8.84
N PRO A 87 4.12 8.67 -9.91
CA PRO A 87 3.11 9.73 -10.04
C PRO A 87 1.99 9.56 -9.01
N SER A 88 2.04 10.38 -7.96
CA SER A 88 1.14 10.37 -6.81
C SER A 88 1.32 11.66 -5.99
N VAL A 89 0.32 12.02 -5.18
CA VAL A 89 0.35 13.26 -4.38
C VAL A 89 1.53 13.31 -3.40
N ASN A 90 1.90 12.18 -2.81
CA ASN A 90 3.02 12.09 -1.86
C ASN A 90 4.35 11.65 -2.54
N GLY A 91 4.35 11.52 -3.87
CA GLY A 91 5.51 11.11 -4.66
C GLY A 91 5.93 9.64 -4.51
N LEU A 92 5.14 8.80 -3.84
CA LEU A 92 5.42 7.38 -3.63
C LEU A 92 4.23 6.51 -4.04
N ARG A 93 4.50 5.44 -4.77
CA ARG A 93 3.50 4.44 -5.15
C ARG A 93 3.87 3.07 -4.63
N THR A 94 2.86 2.29 -4.27
CA THR A 94 3.03 0.87 -3.96
C THR A 94 3.46 0.11 -5.20
N VAL A 95 4.49 -0.71 -5.05
CA VAL A 95 4.95 -1.68 -6.05
C VAL A 95 4.24 -2.99 -5.78
N VAL A 96 4.56 -3.66 -4.67
CA VAL A 96 3.91 -4.90 -4.22
C VAL A 96 3.71 -4.89 -2.71
N THR A 97 2.91 -5.81 -2.19
CA THR A 97 2.81 -6.09 -0.75
C THR A 97 3.17 -7.54 -0.51
N VAL A 98 4.01 -7.79 0.50
CA VAL A 98 4.48 -9.11 0.88
C VAL A 98 4.05 -9.40 2.32
N PHE A 99 3.36 -10.50 2.53
CA PHE A 99 2.83 -10.90 3.83
C PHE A 99 3.82 -11.79 4.59
N ASN A 100 3.63 -11.88 5.91
CA ASN A 100 4.46 -12.70 6.81
C ASN A 100 4.29 -14.22 6.60
N ASP A 101 3.35 -14.65 5.75
CA ASP A 101 3.17 -16.03 5.30
C ASP A 101 3.77 -16.30 3.90
N GLY A 102 4.49 -15.34 3.33
CA GLY A 102 5.11 -15.45 2.01
C GLY A 102 4.14 -15.19 0.84
N THR A 103 2.90 -14.77 1.11
CA THR A 103 1.98 -14.31 0.06
C THR A 103 2.49 -12.99 -0.53
N VAL A 104 2.46 -12.87 -1.86
CA VAL A 104 2.72 -11.62 -2.59
C VAL A 104 1.42 -11.11 -3.19
N MET A 105 1.13 -9.83 -3.00
CA MET A 105 -0.01 -9.13 -3.59
C MET A 105 0.46 -8.07 -4.58
N VAL A 106 -0.12 -8.14 -5.79
CA VAL A 106 0.09 -7.16 -6.85
C VAL A 106 -1.15 -6.26 -6.98
N PRO A 107 -1.03 -4.94 -6.74
CA PRO A 107 -2.18 -4.03 -6.71
C PRO A 107 -2.44 -3.39 -8.09
N PHE A 108 -2.84 -4.18 -9.09
CA PHE A 108 -3.07 -3.70 -10.47
C PHE A 108 -3.99 -2.48 -10.58
N GLY A 109 -5.04 -2.39 -9.75
CA GLY A 109 -5.92 -1.23 -9.70
C GLY A 109 -5.19 0.06 -9.29
N SER A 110 -4.20 -0.06 -8.39
CA SER A 110 -3.33 1.06 -8.06
C SER A 110 -2.49 1.50 -9.25
N TYR A 111 -2.01 0.58 -10.10
CA TYR A 111 -1.27 0.93 -11.31
C TYR A 111 -2.15 1.67 -12.33
N ALA A 112 -3.41 1.24 -12.44
CA ALA A 112 -4.45 1.90 -13.24
C ALA A 112 -4.95 3.24 -12.66
N GLY A 113 -4.30 3.76 -11.61
CA GLY A 113 -4.59 5.09 -11.07
C GLY A 113 -5.79 5.15 -10.12
N GLN A 114 -6.34 4.02 -9.66
CA GLN A 114 -7.51 4.00 -8.78
C GLN A 114 -7.32 4.86 -7.51
N ASN A 115 -6.10 4.99 -7.01
CA ASN A 115 -5.78 5.76 -5.80
C ASN A 115 -5.14 7.12 -6.06
N SER A 116 -4.38 7.27 -7.16
CA SER A 116 -3.65 8.49 -7.49
C SER A 116 -4.37 9.39 -8.50
N GLY A 117 -5.38 8.87 -9.19
CA GLY A 117 -5.95 9.47 -10.39
C GLY A 117 -5.04 9.42 -11.62
N ILE A 118 -3.81 8.89 -11.48
CA ILE A 118 -2.81 8.87 -12.55
C ILE A 118 -2.50 7.41 -12.89
N ALA A 119 -2.99 6.95 -14.04
CA ALA A 119 -2.64 5.65 -14.57
C ALA A 119 -1.19 5.65 -15.05
N VAL A 120 -0.55 4.49 -14.98
CA VAL A 120 0.79 4.26 -15.54
C VAL A 120 0.61 3.30 -16.69
N GLU A 121 0.55 3.82 -17.92
CA GLU A 121 0.08 3.09 -19.10
C GLU A 121 0.83 1.77 -19.34
N ALA A 122 2.16 1.78 -19.16
CA ALA A 122 3.00 0.59 -19.29
C ALA A 122 2.56 -0.57 -18.37
N LEU A 123 1.99 -0.26 -17.21
CA LEU A 123 1.55 -1.21 -16.19
C LEU A 123 0.07 -1.58 -16.31
N THR A 124 -0.63 -1.07 -17.33
CA THR A 124 -2.04 -1.37 -17.62
C THR A 124 -2.22 -2.15 -18.92
N THR A 125 -1.12 -2.58 -19.55
CA THR A 125 -1.16 -3.35 -20.79
C THR A 125 -1.53 -4.81 -20.53
N ASP A 126 -2.14 -5.45 -21.52
CA ASP A 126 -2.44 -6.89 -21.48
C ASP A 126 -1.17 -7.73 -21.40
N SER A 127 -0.08 -7.28 -22.03
CA SER A 127 1.22 -7.97 -21.98
C SER A 127 1.83 -7.93 -20.58
N PHE A 128 1.82 -6.77 -19.92
CA PHE A 128 2.26 -6.66 -18.52
C PHE A 128 1.39 -7.53 -17.61
N ARG A 129 0.05 -7.50 -17.80
CA ARG A 129 -0.85 -8.33 -17.01
C ARG A 129 -0.59 -9.83 -17.21
N THR A 130 -0.40 -10.27 -18.45
CA THR A 130 -0.14 -11.66 -18.78
C THR A 130 1.18 -12.13 -18.17
N GLY A 131 2.26 -11.36 -18.32
CA GLY A 131 3.54 -11.70 -17.71
C GLY A 131 3.49 -11.77 -16.17
N ALA A 132 2.73 -10.88 -15.54
CA ALA A 132 2.50 -10.96 -14.09
C ALA A 132 1.68 -12.20 -13.71
N ASN A 133 0.63 -12.53 -14.48
CA ASN A 133 -0.16 -13.72 -14.23
C ASN A 133 0.68 -15.00 -14.36
N GLU A 134 1.57 -15.08 -15.36
CA GLU A 134 2.48 -16.21 -15.54
C GLU A 134 3.51 -16.32 -14.40
N LEU A 135 4.09 -15.21 -13.97
CA LEU A 135 5.08 -15.19 -12.89
C LEU A 135 4.48 -15.62 -11.54
N PHE A 136 3.28 -15.15 -11.24
CA PHE A 136 2.66 -15.31 -9.93
C PHE A 136 1.57 -16.39 -9.88
N ASP A 137 1.30 -17.06 -11.00
CA ASP A 137 0.21 -18.02 -11.19
C ASP A 137 -1.17 -17.44 -10.83
N PHE A 138 -1.46 -16.23 -11.32
CA PHE A 138 -2.76 -15.58 -11.10
C PHE A 138 -3.79 -16.05 -12.12
N GLY A 139 -4.97 -16.45 -11.63
CA GLY A 139 -6.05 -17.00 -12.47
C GLY A 139 -7.01 -15.99 -13.11
N GLY A 140 -6.85 -14.68 -12.91
CA GLY A 140 -7.89 -13.71 -13.28
C GLY A 140 -7.42 -12.33 -13.71
N ALA A 141 -8.38 -11.41 -13.75
CA ALA A 141 -8.23 -9.98 -14.09
C ALA A 141 -8.51 -9.07 -12.87
N GLU A 142 -8.25 -9.58 -11.67
CA GLU A 142 -8.53 -8.89 -10.42
C GLU A 142 -7.71 -7.60 -10.30
N LYS A 143 -8.35 -6.56 -9.74
CA LYS A 143 -7.68 -5.29 -9.40
C LYS A 143 -6.60 -5.46 -8.34
N GLN A 144 -6.67 -6.53 -7.55
CA GLN A 144 -5.64 -6.94 -6.60
C GLN A 144 -5.56 -8.47 -6.67
N ALA A 145 -4.43 -9.00 -7.08
CA ALA A 145 -4.20 -10.44 -7.13
C ALA A 145 -3.19 -10.83 -6.05
N ARG A 146 -3.33 -12.05 -5.52
CA ARG A 146 -2.48 -12.60 -4.47
C ARG A 146 -2.03 -14.00 -4.87
N THR A 147 -0.77 -14.32 -4.56
CA THR A 147 -0.26 -15.68 -4.69
C THR A 147 -0.84 -16.56 -3.59
N SER A 148 -0.56 -17.86 -3.66
CA SER A 148 -0.71 -18.74 -2.49
C SER A 148 0.29 -18.36 -1.40
N ALA A 149 -0.03 -18.71 -0.15
CA ALA A 149 0.93 -18.63 0.96
C ALA A 149 2.16 -19.49 0.66
N GLY A 150 3.33 -19.04 1.09
CA GLY A 150 4.61 -19.69 0.84
C GLY A 150 5.17 -19.51 -0.58
N TRP A 151 4.56 -18.66 -1.43
CA TRP A 151 5.10 -18.39 -2.76
C TRP A 151 6.49 -17.72 -2.71
N LEU A 152 6.70 -16.83 -1.74
CA LEU A 152 8.00 -16.22 -1.53
C LEU A 152 8.95 -17.23 -0.88
N THR A 153 9.99 -17.58 -1.63
CA THR A 153 11.08 -18.48 -1.26
C THR A 153 12.39 -17.82 -1.65
N PRO A 154 13.55 -18.26 -1.12
CA PRO A 154 14.85 -17.74 -1.55
C PRO A 154 15.04 -17.77 -3.07
N GLU A 155 14.52 -18.80 -3.74
CA GLU A 155 14.59 -18.99 -5.18
C GLU A 155 13.69 -18.01 -5.96
N SER A 156 12.57 -17.56 -5.37
CA SER A 156 11.64 -16.63 -6.04
C SER A 156 11.95 -15.15 -5.77
N VAL A 157 12.89 -14.83 -4.87
CA VAL A 157 13.30 -13.44 -4.54
C VAL A 157 13.74 -12.68 -5.78
N ASP A 158 14.63 -13.26 -6.61
CA ASP A 158 15.17 -12.56 -7.77
C ASP A 158 14.10 -12.26 -8.82
N ALA A 159 13.15 -13.19 -9.01
CA ALA A 159 12.04 -12.99 -9.92
C ALA A 159 11.07 -11.90 -9.42
N LEU A 160 10.78 -11.88 -8.12
CA LEU A 160 10.00 -10.81 -7.49
C LEU A 160 10.71 -9.46 -7.58
N MET A 161 12.02 -9.43 -7.33
CA MET A 161 12.82 -8.21 -7.42
C MET A 161 12.85 -7.65 -8.83
N LYS A 162 13.01 -8.51 -9.83
CA LYS A 162 12.94 -8.11 -11.25
C LYS A 162 11.58 -7.48 -11.57
N PHE A 163 10.48 -8.14 -11.20
CA PHE A 163 9.13 -7.58 -11.38
C PHE A 163 8.99 -6.21 -10.68
N ALA A 164 9.46 -6.10 -9.44
CA ALA A 164 9.38 -4.86 -8.67
C ALA A 164 10.21 -3.72 -9.28
N GLN A 165 11.37 -4.04 -9.88
CA GLN A 165 12.21 -3.09 -10.62
C GLN A 165 11.56 -2.64 -11.93
N ASP A 166 10.96 -3.56 -12.68
CA ASP A 166 10.25 -3.20 -13.91
C ASP A 166 9.08 -2.24 -13.61
N VAL A 167 8.35 -2.47 -12.51
CA VAL A 167 7.31 -1.56 -12.03
C VAL A 167 7.88 -0.20 -11.59
N SER A 168 8.98 -0.17 -10.83
CA SER A 168 9.58 1.09 -10.37
C SER A 168 10.16 1.91 -11.53
N MET A 169 10.70 1.27 -12.56
CA MET A 169 11.15 1.90 -13.79
C MET A 169 9.98 2.52 -14.55
N ALA A 170 8.87 1.81 -14.69
CA ALA A 170 7.66 2.36 -15.32
C ALA A 170 7.12 3.58 -14.57
N TYR A 171 7.20 3.59 -13.23
CA TYR A 171 6.87 4.77 -12.44
C TYR A 171 7.80 5.96 -12.71
N GLN A 172 9.11 5.72 -12.82
CA GLN A 172 10.06 6.78 -13.12
C GLN A 172 9.83 7.36 -14.52
N GLN A 173 9.62 6.51 -15.53
CA GLN A 173 9.31 6.96 -16.89
C GLN A 173 8.03 7.82 -16.93
N ALA A 174 7.00 7.43 -16.18
CA ALA A 174 5.77 8.21 -16.09
C ALA A 174 5.97 9.57 -15.39
N LEU A 175 6.94 9.70 -14.47
CA LEU A 175 7.32 10.99 -13.89
C LEU A 175 8.09 11.86 -14.89
N ASP A 176 8.97 11.26 -15.69
CA ASP A 176 9.79 12.00 -16.66
C ASP A 176 8.95 12.58 -17.80
N VAL A 177 7.85 11.93 -18.19
CA VAL A 177 6.89 12.45 -19.19
C VAL A 177 6.02 13.59 -18.65
N ALA A 178 5.83 13.64 -17.33
CA ALA A 178 4.96 14.64 -16.68
C ALA A 178 5.66 15.97 -16.35
N ASN A 179 7.00 16.02 -16.45
CA ASN A 179 7.83 17.20 -16.21
C ASN A 179 8.36 17.79 -17.51
#